data_AF-A0A2W5MYR9-F1
#
_entry.id   AF-A0A2W5MYR9-F1
#
_cell.length_a   1.000
_cell.length_b   1.000
_cell.length_c   1.000
_cell.angle_alpha   90.00
_cell.angle_beta   90.00
_cell.angle_gamma   90.00
#
_symmetry.space_group_name_H-M   'P 1'
#
loop_
_entity.id
_entity.type
_entity.pdbx_description
1 polymer ?
#
loop_
_entity_poly.entity_id
_entity_poly.type
_entity_poly.pdbx_seq_one_letter_code
_entity_poly.pdbx_strand_id
1 'polypeptide(L)'
;MPKITFIQKDGTEKVVEAPAGLSLMEVALKNNIPQIEGSCGGSLACATCHLYVHPQWWDKCLPDGDKSDDEEDMLDLGFDVRKMSRLSCQIMVSDDLDGLVVALPGTKTGW
;
A
#
# COMPACT_ATOMS: atom_id res chain seq x y z
N MET A 1 3.51 16.73 -7.31
CA MET A 1 3.96 15.39 -6.86
C MET A 1 3.02 15.00 -5.74
N PRO A 2 2.22 13.94 -5.92
CA PRO A 2 1.30 13.46 -4.90
C PRO A 2 1.97 13.30 -3.54
N LYS A 3 1.24 13.62 -2.47
CA LYS A 3 1.64 13.32 -1.10
C LYS A 3 0.89 12.10 -0.60
N ILE A 4 1.60 11.18 0.03
CA ILE A 4 1.02 9.96 0.59
C ILE A 4 1.36 9.87 2.07
N THR A 5 0.34 9.58 2.88
CA THR A 5 0.46 9.41 4.33
C THR A 5 0.52 7.93 4.67
N PHE A 6 1.62 7.51 5.30
CA PHE A 6 1.79 6.18 5.87
C PHE A 6 1.54 6.24 7.37
N ILE A 7 0.51 5.54 7.84
CA ILE A 7 0.21 5.37 9.26
C ILE A 7 0.97 4.14 9.75
N GLN A 8 1.86 4.37 10.70
CA GLN A 8 2.72 3.34 11.27
C GLN A 8 1.99 2.57 12.38
N LYS A 9 2.57 1.43 12.78
CA LYS A 9 2.00 0.54 13.80
C LYS A 9 1.78 1.21 15.15
N ASP A 10 2.60 2.21 15.50
CA ASP A 10 2.48 3.00 16.72
C ASP A 10 1.45 4.15 16.61
N GLY A 11 0.80 4.29 15.46
CA GLY A 11 -0.16 5.34 15.14
C GLY A 11 0.47 6.64 14.64
N THR A 12 1.80 6.73 14.54
CA THR A 12 2.44 7.91 13.96
C THR A 12 2.25 7.97 12.45
N GLU A 13 2.21 9.18 11.91
CA GLU A 13 2.05 9.41 10.48
C GLU A 13 3.36 9.87 9.86
N LYS A 14 3.67 9.32 8.68
CA LYS A 14 4.77 9.76 7.84
C LYS A 14 4.24 10.15 6.47
N VAL A 15 4.29 11.44 6.17
CA VAL A 15 3.91 11.99 4.87
C VAL A 15 5.15 12.02 3.97
N VAL A 16 5.01 11.50 2.75
CA VAL A 16 6.11 11.46 1.77
C VAL A 16 5.66 12.01 0.44
N GLU A 17 6.62 12.51 -0.34
CA GLU A 17 6.39 12.80 -1.75
C GLU A 17 6.46 11.52 -2.58
N ALA A 18 5.47 11.34 -3.45
CA ALA A 18 5.28 10.16 -4.26
C ALA A 18 5.23 10.55 -5.74
N PRO A 19 6.34 10.43 -6.49
CA PRO A 19 6.34 10.66 -7.93
C PRO A 19 5.34 9.75 -8.64
N ALA A 20 4.50 10.33 -9.51
CA ALA A 20 3.64 9.55 -10.39
C ALA A 20 4.47 8.62 -11.28
N GLY A 21 3.90 7.46 -11.61
CA GLY A 21 4.56 6.43 -12.42
C GLY A 21 5.42 5.44 -11.63
N LEU A 22 5.60 5.62 -10.32
CA LEU A 22 6.15 4.61 -9.43
C LEU A 22 5.01 3.79 -8.80
N SER A 23 5.30 2.55 -8.41
CA SER A 23 4.44 1.82 -7.49
C SER A 23 4.54 2.40 -6.08
N LEU A 24 3.48 2.22 -5.28
CA LEU A 24 3.47 2.66 -3.89
C LEU A 24 4.53 1.93 -3.04
N MET A 25 4.87 0.69 -3.40
CA MET A 25 5.98 -0.06 -2.83
C MET A 25 7.33 0.63 -3.08
N GLU A 26 7.62 1.05 -4.31
CA GLU A 26 8.87 1.76 -4.62
C GLU A 26 8.97 3.10 -3.88
N VAL A 27 7.84 3.82 -3.75
CA VAL A 27 7.76 5.06 -2.95
C VAL A 27 8.05 4.77 -1.48
N ALA A 28 7.48 3.70 -0.93
CA ALA A 28 7.70 3.29 0.46
C ALA A 28 9.19 2.93 0.71
N LEU A 29 9.81 2.16 -0.19
CA LEU A 29 11.23 1.79 -0.10
C LEU A 29 12.15 3.02 -0.17
N LYS A 30 11.94 3.90 -1.16
CA LYS A 30 12.75 5.13 -1.33
C LYS A 30 12.67 6.05 -0.11
N ASN A 31 11.55 6.02 0.61
CA ASN A 31 11.33 6.83 1.79
C ASN A 31 11.61 6.11 3.11
N ASN A 32 12.14 4.87 3.09
CA ASN A 32 12.40 4.07 4.29
C ASN A 32 11.14 3.94 5.18
N ILE A 33 10.01 3.54 4.58
CA ILE A 33 8.83 3.15 5.34
C ILE A 33 9.09 1.77 5.93
N PRO A 34 8.99 1.59 7.26
CA PRO A 34 9.26 0.31 7.88
C PRO A 34 8.23 -0.75 7.48
N GLN A 35 8.59 -2.03 7.57
CA GLN A 35 7.76 -3.21 7.26
C GLN A 35 7.39 -3.40 5.78
N ILE A 36 7.55 -2.39 4.92
CA ILE A 36 7.44 -2.56 3.47
C ILE A 36 8.81 -2.98 2.95
N GLU A 37 8.98 -4.26 2.66
CA GLU A 37 10.25 -4.83 2.19
C GLU A 37 10.26 -5.04 0.67
N GLY A 38 9.13 -5.43 0.08
CA GLY A 38 9.03 -5.65 -1.37
C GLY A 38 10.01 -6.70 -1.90
N SER A 39 10.19 -7.82 -1.20
CA SER A 39 11.29 -8.77 -1.39
C SER A 39 11.34 -9.40 -2.79
N CYS A 40 10.20 -9.52 -3.49
CA CYS A 40 10.15 -10.01 -4.89
C CYS A 40 10.32 -8.91 -5.96
N GLY A 41 10.61 -7.67 -5.56
CA GLY A 41 10.75 -6.53 -6.48
C GLY A 41 9.45 -6.14 -7.20
N GLY A 42 8.28 -6.50 -6.66
CA GLY A 42 6.99 -6.20 -7.28
C GLY A 42 6.47 -7.24 -8.27
N SER A 43 7.16 -8.39 -8.38
CA SER A 43 6.82 -9.48 -9.31
C SER A 43 5.65 -10.37 -8.86
N LEU A 44 4.84 -9.90 -7.90
CA LEU A 44 3.67 -10.61 -7.39
C LEU A 44 3.97 -12.03 -6.85
N ALA A 45 5.14 -12.19 -6.22
CA ALA A 45 5.64 -13.49 -5.72
C ALA A 45 5.89 -13.49 -4.19
N CYS A 46 5.41 -12.47 -3.48
CA CYS A 46 5.48 -12.38 -2.02
C CYS A 46 4.41 -11.41 -1.48
N ALA A 47 4.19 -11.42 -0.17
CA ALA A 47 3.28 -10.50 0.52
C ALA A 47 3.98 -9.37 1.32
N THR A 48 5.30 -9.19 1.19
CA THR A 48 6.08 -8.29 2.07
C THR A 48 5.96 -6.80 1.73
N CYS A 49 5.08 -6.44 0.79
CA CYS A 49 4.70 -5.06 0.49
C CYS A 49 3.26 -4.73 0.90
N HIS A 50 2.67 -5.59 1.72
CA HIS A 50 1.31 -5.48 2.22
C HIS A 50 1.08 -4.20 3.04
N LEU A 51 -0.04 -3.53 2.77
CA LEU A 51 -0.57 -2.42 3.56
C LEU A 51 -2.10 -2.42 3.54
N TYR A 52 -2.71 -1.52 4.31
CA TYR A 52 -4.14 -1.22 4.27
C TYR A 52 -4.38 0.11 3.57
N VAL A 53 -5.32 0.14 2.64
CA VAL A 53 -5.79 1.37 2.00
C VAL A 53 -6.93 1.96 2.83
N HIS A 54 -6.91 3.27 3.10
CA HIS A 54 -8.03 3.89 3.78
C HIS A 54 -9.30 3.82 2.91
N PRO A 55 -10.49 3.48 3.45
CA PRO A 55 -11.71 3.19 2.67
C PRO A 55 -12.10 4.24 1.63
N GLN A 56 -11.96 5.54 1.96
CA GLN A 56 -12.24 6.63 1.01
C GLN A 56 -11.37 6.62 -0.27
N TRP A 57 -10.24 5.91 -0.25
CA TRP A 57 -9.30 5.80 -1.36
C TRP A 57 -9.39 4.45 -2.09
N TRP A 58 -10.23 3.53 -1.60
CA TRP A 58 -10.28 2.15 -2.07
C TRP A 58 -10.44 2.04 -3.59
N ASP A 59 -11.48 2.67 -4.11
CA ASP A 59 -11.83 2.61 -5.53
C ASP A 59 -10.72 3.21 -6.40
N LYS A 60 -10.03 4.24 -5.92
CA LYS A 60 -8.91 4.86 -6.64
C LYS A 60 -7.66 3.98 -6.65
N CYS A 61 -7.49 3.11 -5.66
CA CYS A 61 -6.37 2.17 -5.63
C CYS A 61 -6.64 0.92 -6.47
N LEU A 62 -7.86 0.70 -6.97
CA LEU A 62 -8.26 -0.45 -7.79
C LEU A 62 -8.44 -0.04 -9.26
N PRO A 63 -7.36 0.06 -10.05
CA PRO A 63 -7.47 0.51 -11.44
C PRO A 63 -8.40 -0.36 -12.29
N ASP A 64 -8.48 -1.67 -12.00
CA ASP A 64 -9.33 -2.63 -12.72
C ASP A 64 -10.64 -2.98 -11.96
N GLY A 65 -10.98 -2.19 -10.94
CA GLY A 65 -12.20 -2.36 -10.14
C GLY A 65 -12.13 -3.42 -9.04
N ASP A 66 -11.19 -4.35 -9.08
CA ASP A 66 -10.91 -5.31 -8.00
C ASP A 66 -9.42 -5.71 -7.94
N LYS A 67 -9.04 -6.51 -6.93
CA LYS A 67 -7.73 -7.19 -6.91
C LYS A 67 -7.69 -8.25 -8.00
N SER A 68 -6.50 -8.53 -8.51
CA SER A 68 -6.30 -9.74 -9.29
C SER A 68 -6.32 -10.98 -8.40
N ASP A 69 -6.71 -12.13 -8.95
CA ASP A 69 -6.66 -13.42 -8.26
C ASP A 69 -5.24 -13.70 -7.71
N ASP A 70 -4.20 -13.41 -8.50
CA ASP A 70 -2.81 -13.55 -8.06
C ASP A 70 -2.49 -12.68 -6.82
N GLU A 71 -3.04 -11.45 -6.75
CA GLU A 71 -2.86 -10.56 -5.59
C GLU A 71 -3.57 -11.13 -4.36
N GLU A 72 -4.77 -11.69 -4.53
CA GLU A 72 -5.50 -12.36 -3.46
C GLU A 72 -4.75 -13.58 -2.93
N ASP A 73 -4.26 -14.45 -3.82
CA ASP A 73 -3.47 -15.63 -3.48
C ASP A 73 -2.22 -15.26 -2.66
N MET A 74 -1.55 -14.17 -3.01
CA MET A 74 -0.40 -13.69 -2.24
C MET A 74 -0.81 -13.06 -0.91
N LEU A 75 -1.92 -12.31 -0.88
CA LEU A 75 -2.43 -11.73 0.36
C LEU A 75 -2.85 -12.81 1.37
N ASP A 76 -3.34 -13.97 0.94
CA ASP A 76 -3.66 -15.09 1.84
C ASP A 76 -2.46 -15.60 2.66
N LEU A 77 -1.24 -15.38 2.16
CA LEU A 77 0.01 -15.70 2.85
C LEU A 77 0.48 -14.55 3.77
N GLY A 78 -0.20 -13.41 3.76
CA GLY A 78 0.16 -12.19 4.47
C GLY A 78 -0.18 -12.21 5.96
N PHE A 79 0.51 -11.36 6.72
CA PHE A 79 0.24 -11.17 8.14
C PHE A 79 -0.88 -10.14 8.35
N ASP A 80 -1.85 -10.43 9.23
CA ASP A 80 -2.93 -9.50 9.61
C ASP A 80 -3.69 -8.95 8.39
N VAL A 81 -4.11 -9.85 7.50
CA VAL A 81 -4.83 -9.48 6.26
C VAL A 81 -6.26 -9.07 6.62
N ARG A 82 -6.74 -7.99 5.99
CA ARG A 82 -8.04 -7.37 6.23
C ARG A 82 -8.70 -7.05 4.90
N LYS A 83 -10.00 -6.69 4.93
CA LYS A 83 -10.75 -6.27 3.74
C LYS A 83 -10.06 -5.17 2.95
N MET A 84 -9.43 -4.22 3.64
CA MET A 84 -8.74 -3.09 3.04
C MET A 84 -7.28 -3.38 2.68
N SER A 85 -6.84 -4.65 2.70
CA SER A 85 -5.49 -5.05 2.31
C SER A 85 -5.26 -4.88 0.81
N ARG A 86 -4.04 -4.44 0.48
CA ARG A 86 -3.46 -4.46 -0.86
C ARG A 86 -1.97 -4.75 -0.78
N LEU A 87 -1.41 -5.29 -1.86
CA LEU A 87 0.02 -5.29 -2.11
C LEU A 87 0.40 -3.95 -2.75
N SER A 88 1.19 -3.14 -2.04
CA SER A 88 1.54 -1.80 -2.50
C SER A 88 2.32 -1.76 -3.82
N CYS A 89 2.91 -2.88 -4.26
CA CYS A 89 3.52 -2.96 -5.59
C CYS A 89 2.48 -2.97 -6.72
N GLN A 90 1.23 -3.32 -6.44
CA GLN A 90 0.11 -3.32 -7.39
C GLN A 90 -0.68 -2.00 -7.39
N ILE A 91 -0.24 -1.00 -6.63
CA ILE A 91 -0.83 0.34 -6.63
C ILE A 91 0.12 1.30 -7.34
N MET A 92 -0.25 1.75 -8.53
CA MET A 92 0.52 2.74 -9.28
C MET A 92 0.16 4.15 -8.82
N VAL A 93 1.18 4.96 -8.52
CA VAL A 93 0.99 6.35 -8.12
C VAL A 93 0.58 7.19 -9.33
N SER A 94 -0.55 7.87 -9.20
CA SER A 94 -1.06 8.87 -10.15
C SER A 94 -1.39 10.17 -9.41
N ASP A 95 -1.63 11.25 -10.16
CA ASP A 95 -2.02 12.54 -9.57
C ASP A 95 -3.35 12.45 -8.80
N ASP A 96 -4.23 11.50 -9.14
CA ASP A 96 -5.51 11.28 -8.45
C ASP A 96 -5.37 10.70 -7.04
N LEU A 97 -4.16 10.23 -6.69
CA LEU A 97 -3.80 9.71 -5.37
C LEU A 97 -3.13 10.76 -4.48
N ASP A 98 -3.13 12.04 -4.86
CA ASP A 98 -2.64 13.11 -3.98
C ASP A 98 -3.49 13.22 -2.71
N GLY A 99 -2.86 12.96 -1.56
CA GLY A 99 -3.51 12.86 -0.26
C GLY A 99 -3.86 11.43 0.17
N LEU A 100 -3.48 10.40 -0.59
CA LEU A 100 -3.71 8.99 -0.23
C LEU A 100 -3.25 8.69 1.19
N VAL A 101 -4.10 8.00 1.95
CA VAL A 101 -3.79 7.51 3.30
C VAL A 101 -3.75 5.99 3.28
N VAL A 102 -2.65 5.43 3.76
CA VAL A 102 -2.46 3.99 3.95
C VAL A 102 -1.92 3.70 5.34
N ALA A 103 -2.16 2.49 5.85
CA ALA A 103 -1.64 2.04 7.13
C ALA A 103 -0.86 0.74 7.00
N LEU A 104 0.14 0.56 7.86
CA LEU A 104 0.96 -0.65 7.89
C LEU A 104 0.25 -1.80 8.64
N PRO A 105 0.56 -3.06 8.32
CA PRO A 105 0.03 -4.21 9.07
C PRO A 105 0.27 -4.11 10.58
N GLY A 106 -0.70 -4.57 11.38
CA GLY A 106 -0.67 -4.43 12.85
C GLY A 106 -1.11 -3.06 13.38
N THR A 107 -1.39 -2.08 12.53
CA THR A 107 -1.98 -0.79 12.94
C THR A 107 -3.44 -0.97 13.37
N LYS A 108 -3.86 -0.29 14.45
CA LYS A 108 -5.29 -0.16 14.80
C LYS A 108 -5.91 0.93 13.94
N THR A 109 -6.70 0.54 12.96
CA THR A 109 -7.38 1.47 12.05
C THR A 109 -8.76 1.80 12.62
N GLY A 110 -9.03 3.09 12.86
CA GLY A 110 -10.32 3.58 13.38
C GLY A 110 -11.31 3.99 12.30
N TRP A 111 -10.98 3.69 11.05
CA TRP A 111 -11.78 3.88 9.85
C TRP A 111 -12.24 2.52 9.31
#